data_AF-A0A7G5XIH3-F1
#
_entry.id   AF-A0A7G5XIH3-F1
#
_cell.length_a   1.000
_cell.length_b   1.000
_cell.length_c   1.000
_cell.angle_alpha   90.00
_cell.angle_beta   90.00
_cell.angle_gamma   90.00
#
_symmetry.space_group_name_H-M   'P 1'
#
loop_
_entity.id
_entity.type
_entity.pdbx_description
1 polymer ?
#
loop_
_entity_poly.entity_id
_entity_poly.type
_entity_poly.pdbx_seq_one_letter_code
_entity_poly.pdbx_strand_id
1 'polypeptide(L)'
;MLLQWFNKLFPKNKRRKVYEQLQWQRFLLRTGVPATAHILDMVEENDQLLGYVQLRLWVMLKIKGVVTYRHMQTLLNKAQKPHIGDVVHIRYCPDDLSKILIV
;
A
#
# COMPACT_ATOMS: atom_id res chain seq x y z
N MET A 1 -30.04 19.76 -14.56
CA MET A 1 -29.36 20.99 -15.02
C MET A 1 -28.02 21.28 -14.33
N LEU A 2 -27.75 20.82 -13.10
CA LEU A 2 -26.48 21.07 -12.38
C LEU A 2 -25.24 20.33 -12.94
N LEU A 3 -25.42 19.16 -13.56
CA LEU A 3 -24.33 18.35 -14.15
C LEU A 3 -23.71 18.97 -15.44
N GLN A 4 -24.44 19.84 -16.14
CA GLN A 4 -23.95 20.47 -17.36
C GLN A 4 -22.93 21.59 -17.09
N TRP A 5 -22.96 22.20 -15.90
CA TRP A 5 -22.04 23.28 -15.51
C TRP A 5 -20.66 22.77 -15.07
N PHE A 6 -20.59 21.67 -14.32
CA PHE A 6 -19.31 20.98 -14.05
C PHE A 6 -18.62 20.53 -15.34
N ASN A 7 -19.42 20.21 -16.36
CA ASN A 7 -18.90 19.75 -17.63
C ASN A 7 -18.20 20.83 -18.49
N LYS A 8 -18.31 22.12 -18.14
CA LYS A 8 -17.63 23.23 -18.85
C LYS A 8 -16.31 23.68 -18.22
N LEU A 9 -16.03 23.29 -16.97
CA LEU A 9 -14.90 23.82 -16.19
C LEU A 9 -13.57 23.08 -16.34
N PHE A 10 -13.56 21.91 -16.99
CA PHE A 10 -12.34 21.11 -17.17
C PHE A 10 -12.00 20.93 -18.65
N PRO A 11 -10.92 21.56 -19.18
CA PRO A 11 -10.46 21.30 -20.54
C PRO A 11 -10.23 19.80 -20.73
N LYS A 12 -10.57 19.26 -21.91
CA LYS A 12 -10.52 17.80 -22.20
C LYS A 12 -9.23 17.11 -21.73
N ASN A 13 -8.08 17.79 -21.82
CA ASN A 13 -6.79 17.29 -21.33
C ASN A 13 -6.73 17.07 -19.81
N LYS A 14 -7.35 17.92 -18.99
CA LYS A 14 -7.37 17.73 -17.53
C LYS A 14 -8.19 16.49 -17.14
N ARG A 15 -9.31 16.22 -17.84
CA ARG A 15 -10.13 15.03 -17.56
C ARG A 15 -9.41 13.73 -17.87
N ARG A 16 -8.70 13.69 -18.99
CA ARG A 16 -7.90 12.52 -19.37
C ARG A 16 -6.81 12.23 -18.33
N LYS A 17 -6.07 13.24 -17.88
CA LYS A 17 -5.06 13.10 -16.82
C LYS A 17 -5.66 12.59 -15.50
N VAL A 18 -6.80 13.16 -15.07
CA VAL A 18 -7.51 12.70 -13.86
C VAL A 18 -7.95 11.25 -14.00
N TYR A 19 -8.44 10.86 -15.18
CA TYR A 19 -8.86 9.47 -15.43
C TYR A 19 -7.66 8.49 -15.42
N GLU A 20 -6.56 8.84 -16.09
CA GLU A 20 -5.31 8.06 -16.07
C GLU A 20 -4.77 7.91 -14.64
N GLN A 21 -4.84 8.97 -13.84
CA GLN A 21 -4.49 8.96 -12.43
C GLN A 21 -5.37 8.00 -11.61
N LEU A 22 -6.69 8.04 -11.79
CA LEU A 22 -7.62 7.13 -11.10
C LEU A 22 -7.37 5.67 -11.51
N GLN A 23 -7.02 5.42 -12.78
CA GLN A 23 -6.62 4.09 -13.23
C GLN A 23 -5.35 3.61 -12.54
N TRP A 24 -4.33 4.47 -12.41
CA TRP A 24 -3.11 4.15 -11.68
C TRP A 24 -3.34 3.90 -10.20
N GLN A 25 -4.15 4.72 -9.54
CA GLN A 25 -4.52 4.49 -8.14
C GLN A 25 -5.23 3.15 -7.95
N ARG A 26 -6.20 2.82 -8.82
CA ARG A 26 -6.87 1.51 -8.81
C ARG A 26 -5.92 0.34 -9.06
N PHE A 27 -4.96 0.51 -9.96
CA PHE A 27 -3.95 -0.50 -10.21
C PHE A 27 -3.10 -0.74 -8.97
N LEU A 28 -2.57 0.31 -8.34
CA LEU A 28 -1.72 0.22 -7.15
C LEU A 28 -2.46 -0.38 -5.94
N LEU A 29 -3.77 -0.15 -5.81
CA LEU A 29 -4.59 -0.81 -4.78
C LEU A 29 -4.71 -2.32 -4.98
N ARG A 30 -4.74 -2.76 -6.24
CA ARG A 30 -4.85 -4.19 -6.56
C ARG A 30 -3.51 -4.91 -6.49
N THR A 31 -2.45 -4.26 -6.94
CA THR A 31 -1.13 -4.90 -7.09
C THR A 31 -0.20 -4.62 -5.92
N GLY A 32 -0.49 -3.60 -5.12
CA GLY A 32 0.39 -3.05 -4.09
C GLY A 32 1.57 -2.27 -4.68
N VAL A 33 2.21 -1.45 -3.85
CA VAL A 33 3.46 -0.78 -4.20
C VAL A 33 4.61 -1.68 -3.77
N PRO A 34 5.50 -2.11 -4.70
CA PRO A 34 6.67 -2.92 -4.33
C PRO A 34 7.62 -2.09 -3.48
N ALA A 35 8.06 -2.66 -2.36
CA ALA A 35 8.99 -2.03 -1.44
C ALA A 35 9.91 -3.06 -0.78
N THR A 36 11.06 -2.59 -0.31
CA THR A 36 11.91 -3.35 0.61
C THR A 36 11.60 -2.89 2.03
N ALA A 37 11.32 -3.83 2.91
CA ALA A 37 10.96 -3.60 4.29
C ALA A 37 11.99 -4.27 5.21
N HIS A 38 12.49 -3.52 6.19
CA HIS A 38 13.26 -4.07 7.30
C HIS A 38 12.30 -4.29 8.48
N ILE A 39 12.26 -5.51 9.01
CA ILE A 39 11.37 -5.87 10.11
C ILE A 39 12.00 -5.42 11.42
N LEU A 40 11.37 -4.48 12.09
CA LEU A 40 11.85 -3.92 13.36
C LEU A 40 11.30 -4.67 14.56
N ASP A 41 10.02 -5.05 14.48
CA ASP A 41 9.34 -5.79 15.53
C ASP A 41 8.16 -6.57 14.92
N MET A 42 7.73 -7.62 15.61
CA MET A 42 6.68 -8.51 15.15
C MET A 42 5.95 -9.16 16.32
N VAL A 43 4.61 -9.08 16.27
CA VAL A 43 3.72 -9.79 17.17
C VAL A 43 2.89 -10.79 16.38
N GLU A 44 2.92 -12.05 16.82
CA GLU A 44 2.07 -13.10 16.30
C GLU A 44 0.71 -13.07 16.99
N GLU A 45 -0.36 -12.99 16.22
CA GLU A 45 -1.71 -13.15 16.74
C GLU A 45 -2.03 -14.64 16.85
N ASN A 46 -2.77 -15.02 17.91
CA ASN A 46 -3.04 -16.43 18.24
C ASN A 46 -3.92 -17.14 17.20
N ASP A 47 -4.57 -16.41 16.30
CA ASP A 47 -5.47 -16.96 15.29
C ASP A 47 -4.65 -17.60 14.14
N GLN A 48 -4.54 -18.93 14.20
CA GLN A 48 -3.98 -19.73 13.13
C GLN A 48 -5.10 -20.14 12.16
N LEU A 49 -4.99 -19.69 10.91
CA LEU A 49 -5.91 -20.04 9.83
C LEU A 49 -5.24 -21.06 8.92
N LEU A 50 -5.52 -22.36 9.12
CA LEU A 50 -5.11 -23.44 8.21
C LEU A 50 -3.60 -23.40 7.82
N GLY A 51 -2.72 -23.20 8.80
CA GLY A 51 -1.27 -23.11 8.60
C GLY A 51 -0.73 -21.72 8.24
N TYR A 52 -1.62 -20.73 8.15
CA TYR A 52 -1.27 -19.31 8.09
C TYR A 52 -1.30 -18.69 9.48
N VAL A 53 -0.45 -17.70 9.67
CA VAL A 53 -0.32 -16.92 10.89
C VAL A 53 -0.52 -15.44 10.57
N GLN A 54 -1.33 -14.79 11.38
CA GLN A 54 -1.53 -13.36 11.30
C GLN A 54 -0.48 -12.65 12.13
N LEU A 55 0.24 -11.72 11.51
CA LEU A 55 1.33 -10.99 12.13
C LEU A 55 1.03 -9.50 12.09
N ARG A 56 1.26 -8.84 13.21
CA ARG A 56 1.40 -7.39 13.30
C ARG A 56 2.88 -7.06 13.26
N LEU A 57 3.28 -6.22 12.32
CA LEU A 57 4.67 -5.91 12.02
C LEU A 57 4.92 -4.42 12.19
N TRP A 58 6.02 -4.06 12.83
CA TRP A 58 6.65 -2.76 12.69
C TRP A 58 7.75 -2.86 11.65
N VAL A 59 7.63 -2.07 10.58
CA VAL A 59 8.56 -2.12 9.46
C VAL A 59 9.11 -0.75 9.12
N MET A 60 10.37 -0.74 8.73
CA MET A 60 11.00 0.39 8.03
C MET A 60 10.96 0.10 6.53
N LEU A 61 10.20 0.89 5.78
CA LEU A 61 10.13 0.82 4.32
C LEU A 61 11.11 1.80 3.70
N LYS A 62 11.82 1.35 2.67
CA LYS A 62 12.60 2.24 1.79
C LYS A 62 11.94 2.28 0.41
N ILE A 63 11.34 3.42 0.06
CA ILE A 63 10.62 3.62 -1.19
C ILE A 63 11.24 4.82 -1.91
N LYS A 64 11.85 4.60 -3.08
CA LYS A 64 12.50 5.66 -3.88
C LYS A 64 13.44 6.57 -3.07
N GLY A 65 14.19 6.00 -2.13
CA GLY A 65 15.13 6.74 -1.27
C GLY A 65 14.50 7.38 -0.02
N VAL A 66 13.18 7.39 0.09
CA VAL A 66 12.47 7.86 1.28
C VAL A 66 12.29 6.69 2.25
N VAL A 67 12.63 6.93 3.52
CA VAL A 67 12.43 5.97 4.61
C VAL A 67 11.13 6.29 5.32
N THR A 68 10.26 5.30 5.51
CA THR A 68 9.01 5.45 6.26
C THR A 68 8.81 4.31 7.23
N TYR A 69 8.35 4.62 8.44
CA TYR A 69 8.05 3.64 9.47
C TYR A 69 6.55 3.36 9.48
N ARG A 70 6.18 2.09 9.48
CA ARG A 70 4.77 1.68 9.41
C ARG A 70 4.49 0.49 10.32
N HIS A 71 3.33 0.55 10.94
CA HIS A 71 2.69 -0.62 11.54
C HIS A 71 1.80 -1.26 10.48
N MET A 72 1.93 -2.57 10.28
CA MET A 72 1.20 -3.32 9.26
C MET A 72 0.65 -4.61 9.84
N GLN A 73 -0.42 -5.11 9.25
CA GLN A 73 -0.95 -6.43 9.55
C GLN A 73 -0.91 -7.28 8.28
N THR A 74 -0.45 -8.52 8.40
CA THR A 74 -0.33 -9.43 7.26
C THR A 74 -0.65 -10.85 7.68
N LEU A 75 -1.06 -11.67 6.71
CA LEU A 75 -1.30 -13.08 6.87
C LEU A 75 -0.29 -13.82 6.00
N LEU A 76 0.50 -14.71 6.60
CA LEU A 76 1.54 -15.43 5.88
C LEU A 76 1.64 -16.88 6.34
N ASN A 77 2.17 -17.74 5.47
CA ASN A 77 2.34 -19.14 5.80
C ASN A 77 3.40 -19.28 6.91
N LYS A 78 3.10 -20.04 7.96
CA LYS A 78 4.00 -20.22 9.12
C LYS A 78 5.41 -20.65 8.74
N ALA A 79 5.57 -21.43 7.66
CA ALA A 79 6.87 -21.88 7.17
C ALA A 79 7.73 -20.75 6.54
N GLN A 80 7.11 -19.64 6.13
CA GLN A 80 7.75 -18.48 5.50
C GLN A 80 7.78 -17.27 6.43
N LYS A 81 7.61 -17.51 7.74
CA LYS A 81 7.65 -16.45 8.75
C LYS A 81 9.03 -15.81 8.78
N PRO A 82 9.12 -14.48 8.57
CA PRO A 82 10.39 -13.78 8.66
C PRO A 82 10.78 -13.54 10.12
N HIS A 83 12.03 -13.20 10.35
CA HIS A 83 12.56 -12.88 11.68
C HIS A 83 12.70 -11.36 11.87
N ILE A 84 12.77 -10.93 13.13
CA ILE A 84 13.10 -9.55 13.46
C ILE A 84 14.53 -9.26 12.98
N GLY A 85 14.73 -8.14 12.30
CA GLY A 85 15.97 -7.76 11.63
C GLY A 85 16.06 -8.18 10.15
N ASP A 86 15.15 -9.04 9.68
CA ASP A 86 15.15 -9.46 8.28
C ASP A 86 14.78 -8.31 7.35
N VAL A 87 15.38 -8.35 6.15
CA VAL A 87 15.01 -7.49 5.03
C VAL A 87 14.18 -8.32 4.06
N VAL A 88 12.92 -7.96 3.90
CA VAL A 88 11.95 -8.67 3.07
C VAL A 88 11.42 -7.80 1.94
N HIS A 89 11.12 -8.42 0.80
CA HIS A 89 10.42 -7.77 -0.29
C HIS A 89 8.92 -7.90 -0.08
N ILE A 90 8.24 -6.75 0.03
CA ILE A 90 6.80 -6.71 0.26
C ILE A 90 6.11 -5.93 -0.86
N ARG A 91 4.80 -6.16 -0.97
CA ARG A 91 3.90 -5.25 -1.68
C ARG A 91 2.96 -4.66 -0.66
N TYR A 92 3.17 -3.39 -0.31
CA TYR A 92 2.32 -2.73 0.67
C TYR A 92 1.17 -2.02 -0.06
N CYS A 93 -0.04 -2.13 0.49
CA CYS A 93 -1.17 -1.34 0.05
C CYS A 93 -1.19 -0.04 0.87
N PRO A 94 -1.22 1.15 0.26
CA PRO A 94 -1.38 2.38 1.02
C PRO A 94 -2.79 2.43 1.62
N ASP A 95 -2.92 2.37 2.95
CA ASP A 95 -4.22 2.36 3.66
C ASP A 95 -5.04 3.64 3.47
N ASP A 96 -4.40 4.75 3.06
CA ASP A 96 -5.04 6.06 2.99
C ASP A 96 -4.66 6.80 1.69
N LEU A 97 -5.47 6.59 0.66
CA LEU A 97 -5.31 7.20 -0.67
C LEU A 97 -5.47 8.73 -0.65
N SER A 98 -6.09 9.30 0.40
CA SER A 98 -6.21 10.76 0.56
C SER A 98 -4.85 11.45 0.69
N LYS A 99 -3.79 10.67 0.96
CA LYS A 99 -2.40 11.11 1.12
C LYS A 99 -1.50 10.76 -0.07
N ILE A 100 -2.04 10.21 -1.16
CA ILE A 100 -1.28 10.09 -2.42
C ILE A 100 -1.20 11.49 -3.03
N LEU A 101 -0.14 12.22 -2.65
CA LEU A 101 0.22 13.48 -3.26
C LEU A 101 0.73 13.22 -4.68
N ILE A 102 0.10 13.83 -5.67
CA ILE A 102 0.66 13.94 -7.03
C ILE A 102 1.28 15.33 -7.14
N VAL A 103 2.59 15.37 -7.36
CA VAL A 103 3.34 16.56 -7.77
C VAL A 103 3.52 16.51 -9.28
#